data_AF-E0S973-F1
#
_entry.id   AF-E0S973-F1
#
_cell.length_a   1.000
_cell.length_b   1.000
_cell.length_c   1.000
_cell.angle_alpha   90.00
_cell.angle_beta   90.00
_cell.angle_gamma   90.00
#
_symmetry.space_group_name_H-M   'P 1'
#
loop_
_entity.id
_entity.type
_entity.pdbx_description
1 polymer ?
#
loop_
_entity_poly.entity_id
_entity_poly.type
_entity_poly.pdbx_seq_one_letter_code
_entity_poly.pdbx_strand_id
1 'polypeptide(L)'
;MAKSLEQALLRISELEEKIENQQIIIDALVARMKKMAGSDTSIALEKCCKEQEECNPRKEISQDMVRLEFRKEEGKKDRKDGLSFEEEIEDLFRRDKVPKQFKDTFTIEALISYSKESHSFSLNSRVDVKMKKSFHTNVKQQIDKISRHIMVNLNTYDLNTICSTLNLISGDLEYQHKLVTAHDIILFIDDFSRIPFIISALFNNQGIRNDVLGETIKEILLHQCMVDSDIHKNHPHIVSYYNKIVSNFELHPKEKSLKDICANLVVSFDVFENGAFNPMIFPSMYSVRALCHYMDWDYAYNEFICTVLYPRLRETRDPLCAIYMSTVALNAMRVFGAIESVELVFEKLKEFMNDASDLSITIYLFIKQIDPQRANVWYESQVERINHVDGEYLKNLLLY
;
A
#
# COMPACT_ATOMS: atom_id res chain seq x y z
N MET A 1 -51.39 -6.03 21.69
CA MET A 1 -50.61 -7.18 22.22
C MET A 1 -49.53 -7.65 21.24
N ALA A 2 -49.81 -7.89 19.95
CA ALA A 2 -48.80 -8.37 18.99
C ALA A 2 -47.57 -7.44 18.82
N LYS A 3 -47.75 -6.11 18.76
CA LYS A 3 -46.62 -5.16 18.59
C LYS A 3 -45.63 -5.10 19.75
N SER A 4 -46.04 -5.41 20.98
CA SER A 4 -45.11 -5.39 22.13
C SER A 4 -44.31 -6.69 22.26
N LEU A 5 -44.83 -7.80 21.71
CA LEU A 5 -44.09 -9.07 21.65
C LEU A 5 -42.95 -9.00 20.64
N GLU A 6 -43.21 -8.41 19.46
CA GLU A 6 -42.21 -8.27 18.40
C GLU A 6 -41.06 -7.33 18.82
N GLN A 7 -41.38 -6.22 19.50
CA GLN A 7 -40.37 -5.34 20.10
C GLN A 7 -39.59 -6.01 21.23
N ALA A 8 -40.24 -6.87 22.03
CA ALA A 8 -39.55 -7.63 23.08
C ALA A 8 -38.58 -8.66 22.48
N LEU A 9 -38.96 -9.35 21.41
CA LEU A 9 -38.10 -10.34 20.73
C LEU A 9 -36.88 -9.69 20.06
N LEU A 10 -37.08 -8.53 19.42
CA LEU A 10 -35.97 -7.77 18.82
C LEU A 10 -34.99 -7.29 19.90
N ARG A 11 -35.51 -6.85 21.05
CA ARG A 11 -34.68 -6.43 22.17
C ARG A 11 -33.95 -7.60 22.84
N ILE A 12 -34.54 -8.80 22.87
CA ILE A 12 -33.88 -10.01 23.36
C ILE A 12 -32.72 -10.38 22.41
N SER A 13 -32.93 -10.37 21.10
CA SER A 13 -31.87 -10.65 20.12
C SER A 13 -30.69 -9.67 20.23
N GLU A 14 -30.95 -8.38 20.38
CA GLU A 14 -29.89 -7.36 20.59
C GLU A 14 -29.13 -7.56 21.91
N LEU A 15 -29.80 -8.07 22.95
CA LEU A 15 -29.18 -8.35 24.24
C LEU A 15 -28.36 -9.64 24.19
N GLU A 16 -28.81 -10.66 23.47
CA GLU A 16 -28.07 -11.91 23.24
C GLU A 16 -26.77 -11.65 22.47
N GLU A 17 -26.82 -10.85 21.41
CA GLU A 17 -25.63 -10.44 20.64
C GLU A 17 -24.63 -9.63 21.50
N LYS A 18 -25.14 -8.76 22.38
CA LYS A 18 -24.28 -8.02 23.34
C LYS A 18 -23.65 -8.92 24.39
N ILE A 19 -24.38 -9.92 24.87
CA ILE A 19 -23.85 -10.90 25.83
C ILE A 19 -22.76 -11.76 25.17
N GLU A 20 -22.98 -12.20 23.93
CA GLU A 20 -21.99 -12.97 23.16
C GLU A 20 -20.71 -12.16 22.92
N ASN A 21 -20.83 -10.91 22.49
CA ASN A 21 -19.70 -10.00 22.32
C ASN A 21 -18.94 -9.74 23.65
N GLN A 22 -19.66 -9.58 24.76
CA GLN A 22 -19.03 -9.42 26.07
C GLN A 22 -18.34 -10.70 26.55
N GLN A 23 -18.88 -11.87 26.25
CA GLN A 23 -18.29 -13.16 26.59
C GLN A 23 -16.95 -13.38 25.85
N ILE A 24 -16.87 -12.99 24.57
CA ILE A 24 -15.64 -13.06 23.78
C ILE A 24 -14.54 -12.15 24.39
N ILE A 25 -14.91 -10.95 24.85
CA ILE A 25 -13.97 -10.03 25.52
C ILE A 25 -13.48 -10.62 26.85
N ILE A 26 -14.37 -11.22 27.64
CA ILE A 26 -14.02 -11.88 28.90
C ILE A 26 -13.06 -13.05 28.64
N ASP A 27 -13.32 -13.87 27.63
CA ASP A 27 -12.47 -15.03 27.29
C ASP A 27 -11.08 -14.59 26.81
N ALA A 28 -11.00 -13.51 26.02
CA ALA A 28 -9.73 -12.92 25.60
C ALA A 28 -8.93 -12.35 26.79
N LEU A 29 -9.59 -11.68 27.73
CA LEU A 29 -8.96 -11.16 28.95
C LEU A 29 -8.49 -12.28 29.88
N VAL A 30 -9.28 -13.35 30.04
CA VAL A 30 -8.90 -14.55 30.82
C VAL A 30 -7.71 -15.27 30.18
N ALA A 31 -7.69 -15.41 28.86
CA ALA A 31 -6.54 -15.99 28.13
C ALA A 31 -5.27 -15.15 28.33
N ARG A 32 -5.38 -13.83 28.28
CA ARG A 32 -4.28 -12.90 28.55
C ARG A 32 -3.79 -12.98 30.00
N MET A 33 -4.69 -13.08 30.98
CA MET A 33 -4.34 -13.28 32.39
C MET A 33 -3.67 -14.62 32.64
N LYS A 34 -4.14 -15.72 32.01
CA LYS A 34 -3.49 -17.04 32.09
C LYS A 34 -2.08 -17.02 31.49
N LYS A 35 -1.87 -16.27 30.40
CA LYS A 35 -0.54 -16.11 29.77
C LYS A 35 0.43 -15.31 30.67
N MET A 36 -0.07 -14.31 31.40
CA MET A 36 0.73 -13.56 32.38
C MET A 36 0.98 -14.34 33.67
N ALA A 37 0.05 -15.19 34.10
CA ALA A 37 0.25 -16.08 35.25
C ALA A 37 1.19 -17.27 34.93
N GLY A 38 1.39 -17.60 33.66
CA GLY A 38 2.28 -18.66 33.19
C GLY A 38 3.72 -18.22 32.86
N SER A 39 4.02 -16.92 32.86
CA SER A 39 5.34 -16.39 32.49
C SER A 39 6.33 -16.25 33.65
N ASP A 40 5.93 -16.58 34.89
CA ASP A 40 6.82 -16.55 36.07
C ASP A 40 7.46 -17.90 36.41
N THR A 41 7.50 -18.86 35.49
CA THR A 41 8.25 -20.09 35.73
C THR A 41 8.89 -20.66 34.47
N SER A 42 10.19 -20.95 34.59
CA SER A 42 11.06 -21.74 33.69
C SER A 42 11.80 -21.02 32.55
N ILE A 43 12.84 -20.29 32.98
CA ILE A 43 14.16 -20.35 32.32
C ILE A 43 14.63 -21.82 32.38
N ALA A 44 14.70 -22.51 31.23
CA ALA A 44 15.65 -23.59 30.91
C ALA A 44 15.20 -24.35 29.65
N LEU A 45 15.97 -24.27 28.55
CA LEU A 45 16.59 -25.41 27.85
C LEU A 45 17.10 -24.98 26.47
N GLU A 46 18.34 -24.49 26.51
CA GLU A 46 19.32 -24.62 25.44
C GLU A 46 19.61 -26.11 25.14
N LYS A 47 19.95 -26.39 23.88
CA LYS A 47 20.54 -27.63 23.31
C LYS A 47 19.64 -28.85 23.12
N CYS A 48 19.35 -29.14 21.85
CA CYS A 48 19.79 -30.43 21.27
C CYS A 48 20.08 -30.30 19.77
N CYS A 49 21.19 -30.91 19.36
CA CYS A 49 21.85 -30.83 18.07
C CYS A 49 21.35 -31.88 17.07
N LYS A 50 21.44 -31.52 15.78
CA LYS A 50 22.06 -32.25 14.65
C LYS A 50 21.74 -33.74 14.46
N GLU A 51 21.26 -34.07 13.25
CA GLU A 51 21.90 -34.96 12.25
C GLU A 51 20.83 -35.46 11.26
N GLN A 52 20.95 -35.09 9.98
CA GLN A 52 21.13 -36.03 8.85
C GLN A 52 21.18 -35.26 7.52
N GLU A 53 22.38 -35.23 6.94
CA GLU A 53 22.66 -34.94 5.53
C GLU A 53 22.40 -36.19 4.67
N GLU A 54 21.91 -35.99 3.44
CA GLU A 54 22.48 -36.45 2.16
C GLU A 54 21.38 -36.43 1.07
N CYS A 55 21.36 -35.45 0.16
CA CYS A 55 22.14 -35.29 -1.08
C CYS A 55 21.38 -35.79 -2.33
N ASN A 56 20.88 -34.86 -3.15
CA ASN A 56 20.81 -35.05 -4.60
C ASN A 56 20.86 -33.68 -5.32
N PRO A 57 21.79 -33.45 -6.27
CA PRO A 57 21.92 -32.19 -6.97
C PRO A 57 21.26 -32.19 -8.35
N ARG A 58 20.87 -31.00 -8.82
CA ARG A 58 20.43 -30.59 -10.19
C ARG A 58 18.93 -30.67 -10.49
N LYS A 59 18.27 -29.51 -10.40
CA LYS A 59 17.92 -28.71 -11.59
C LYS A 59 17.42 -27.31 -11.20
N GLU A 60 18.16 -26.36 -11.75
CA GLU A 60 17.88 -24.95 -12.06
C GLU A 60 16.44 -24.49 -12.27
N ILE A 61 16.24 -23.23 -11.85
CA ILE A 61 15.28 -22.21 -12.32
C ILE A 61 13.86 -22.30 -11.74
N SER A 62 13.61 -21.49 -10.70
CA SER A 62 12.46 -20.58 -10.69
C SER A 62 12.67 -19.42 -9.71
N GLN A 63 12.95 -18.28 -10.33
CA GLN A 63 12.40 -16.95 -10.01
C GLN A 63 12.70 -16.37 -8.63
N ASP A 64 13.74 -15.54 -8.62
CA ASP A 64 13.72 -14.17 -8.12
C ASP A 64 12.41 -13.78 -7.42
N MET A 65 12.32 -14.14 -6.14
CA MET A 65 11.79 -13.18 -5.19
C MET A 65 12.60 -11.90 -5.42
N VAL A 66 11.96 -10.86 -5.97
CA VAL A 66 12.39 -9.49 -5.72
C VAL A 66 12.19 -9.27 -4.22
N ARG A 67 13.12 -9.82 -3.46
CA ARG A 67 13.56 -9.33 -2.17
C ARG A 67 13.96 -7.88 -2.44
N LEU A 68 12.99 -6.98 -2.31
CA LEU A 68 13.25 -5.76 -1.55
C LEU A 68 13.55 -6.21 -0.11
N GLU A 69 14.70 -6.86 0.06
CA GLU A 69 15.42 -6.85 1.32
C GLU A 69 15.77 -5.37 1.53
N PHE A 70 14.84 -4.61 2.11
CA PHE A 70 15.25 -3.63 3.09
C PHE A 70 15.95 -4.46 4.15
N ARG A 71 17.27 -4.64 3.99
CA ARG A 71 18.10 -4.93 5.13
C ARG A 71 17.71 -3.86 6.15
N LYS A 72 17.02 -4.27 7.21
CA LYS A 72 17.31 -3.72 8.53
C LYS A 72 18.79 -4.04 8.76
N GLU A 73 19.67 -3.27 8.13
CA GLU A 73 20.96 -3.06 8.74
C GLU A 73 20.62 -2.45 10.08
N GLU A 74 20.78 -3.25 11.14
CA GLU A 74 20.93 -2.79 12.52
C GLU A 74 22.20 -1.90 12.66
N GLY A 75 22.53 -1.12 11.64
CA GLY A 75 23.22 0.13 11.79
C GLY A 75 22.18 1.17 12.13
N LYS A 76 22.09 1.53 13.41
CA LYS A 76 21.76 2.90 13.79
C LYS A 76 22.70 3.82 13.00
N LYS A 77 22.35 4.18 11.76
CA LYS A 77 22.81 5.43 11.18
C LYS A 77 22.03 6.47 11.95
N ASP A 78 22.69 6.98 12.97
CA ASP A 78 22.28 8.16 13.72
C ASP A 78 21.62 9.13 12.74
N ARG A 79 20.32 9.39 12.93
CA ARG A 79 19.70 10.62 12.45
C ARG A 79 20.54 11.73 13.06
N LYS A 80 21.53 12.23 12.30
CA LYS A 80 22.22 13.48 12.62
C LYS A 80 21.15 14.55 12.63
N ASP A 81 20.77 14.98 13.83
CA ASP A 81 19.98 16.16 14.16
C ASP A 81 18.82 16.40 13.18
N GLY A 82 17.76 15.59 13.33
CA GLY A 82 16.58 15.69 12.49
C GLY A 82 15.84 17.01 12.73
N LEU A 83 15.84 17.86 11.71
CA LEU A 83 14.97 19.03 11.63
C LEU A 83 13.52 18.64 11.95
N SER A 84 12.77 19.52 12.60
CA SER A 84 11.34 19.30 12.77
C SER A 84 10.64 19.26 11.40
N PHE A 85 9.45 18.67 11.33
CA PHE A 85 8.70 18.64 10.07
C PHE A 85 8.42 20.05 9.53
N GLU A 86 8.13 21.00 10.42
CA GLU A 86 7.98 22.42 10.09
C GLU A 86 9.27 23.00 9.49
N GLU A 87 10.43 22.65 10.05
CA GLU A 87 11.72 23.08 9.52
C GLU A 87 12.02 22.46 8.14
N GLU A 88 11.60 21.20 7.88
CA GLU A 88 11.69 20.60 6.55
C GLU A 88 10.80 21.32 5.52
N ILE A 89 9.58 21.72 5.90
CA ILE A 89 8.69 22.51 5.05
C ILE A 89 9.30 23.87 4.75
N GLU A 90 9.85 24.55 5.76
CA GLU A 90 10.48 25.84 5.59
C GLU A 90 11.74 25.77 4.71
N ASP A 91 12.55 24.72 4.87
CA ASP A 91 13.71 24.47 4.00
C ASP A 91 13.31 24.24 2.54
N LEU A 92 12.21 23.51 2.30
CA LEU A 92 11.68 23.25 0.96
C LEU A 92 11.41 24.55 0.18
N PHE A 93 10.92 25.59 0.86
CA PHE A 93 10.55 26.87 0.24
C PHE A 93 11.57 27.99 0.45
N ARG A 94 12.73 27.69 1.07
CA ARG A 94 13.81 28.66 1.23
C ARG A 94 14.41 29.03 -0.14
N ARG A 95 14.60 30.33 -0.38
CA ARG A 95 14.92 30.89 -1.71
C ARG A 95 16.42 30.93 -2.04
N ASP A 96 17.30 30.48 -1.15
CA ASP A 96 18.75 30.67 -1.27
C ASP A 96 19.43 29.58 -2.12
N LYS A 97 18.86 29.24 -3.29
CA LYS A 97 19.48 28.25 -4.19
C LYS A 97 20.50 28.90 -5.10
N VAL A 98 21.66 28.25 -5.23
CA VAL A 98 22.75 28.74 -6.09
C VAL A 98 22.47 28.27 -7.52
N PRO A 99 22.29 29.17 -8.49
CA PRO A 99 22.09 28.77 -9.88
C PRO A 99 23.38 28.12 -10.39
N LYS A 100 23.32 26.80 -10.64
CA LYS A 100 24.39 26.04 -11.29
C LYS A 100 23.89 25.53 -12.63
N GLN A 101 24.80 25.36 -13.59
CA GLN A 101 24.47 24.64 -14.83
C GLN A 101 24.61 23.14 -14.59
N PHE A 102 23.65 22.36 -15.08
CA PHE A 102 23.75 20.91 -15.07
C PHE A 102 24.91 20.48 -15.98
N LYS A 103 25.83 19.66 -15.45
CA LYS A 103 26.96 19.12 -16.22
C LYS A 103 26.48 17.96 -17.10
N ASP A 104 27.05 17.82 -18.30
CA ASP A 104 26.58 16.82 -19.26
C ASP A 104 26.86 15.36 -18.85
N THR A 105 27.76 15.12 -17.88
CA THR A 105 27.98 13.80 -17.27
C THR A 105 26.81 13.44 -16.34
N PHE A 106 25.88 12.64 -16.84
CA PHE A 106 24.67 12.25 -16.09
C PHE A 106 24.92 11.03 -15.19
N THR A 107 24.76 11.22 -13.88
CA THR A 107 24.58 10.14 -12.90
C THR A 107 23.37 10.47 -12.03
N ILE A 108 22.73 9.45 -11.44
CA ILE A 108 21.58 9.67 -10.55
C ILE A 108 22.00 10.55 -9.37
N GLU A 109 23.13 10.29 -8.75
CA GLU A 109 23.67 11.11 -7.66
C GLU A 109 23.91 12.56 -8.08
N ALA A 110 24.48 12.80 -9.27
CA ALA A 110 24.67 14.16 -9.78
C ALA A 110 23.33 14.87 -10.04
N LEU A 111 22.31 14.15 -10.50
CA LEU A 111 20.94 14.67 -10.63
C LEU A 111 20.36 15.06 -9.27
N ILE A 112 20.47 14.19 -8.26
CA ILE A 112 19.97 14.47 -6.90
C ILE A 112 20.67 15.68 -6.30
N SER A 113 22.00 15.72 -6.33
CA SER A 113 22.78 16.85 -5.82
C SER A 113 22.44 18.14 -6.55
N TYR A 114 22.32 18.10 -7.88
CA TYR A 114 21.91 19.26 -8.67
C TYR A 114 20.51 19.74 -8.29
N SER A 115 19.55 18.82 -8.19
CA SER A 115 18.16 19.15 -7.89
C SER A 115 18.05 19.81 -6.51
N LYS A 116 18.74 19.27 -5.51
CA LYS A 116 18.79 19.84 -4.16
C LYS A 116 19.37 21.26 -4.17
N GLU A 117 20.52 21.46 -4.79
CA GLU A 117 21.30 22.70 -4.68
C GLU A 117 20.83 23.83 -5.60
N SER A 118 20.24 23.50 -6.75
CA SER A 118 20.03 24.45 -7.84
C SER A 118 18.62 24.51 -8.39
N HIS A 119 17.74 23.56 -8.05
CA HIS A 119 16.34 23.57 -8.50
C HIS A 119 15.39 23.75 -7.33
N SER A 120 14.52 24.77 -7.35
CA SER A 120 13.56 25.02 -6.28
C SER A 120 12.17 24.55 -6.68
N PHE A 121 11.56 23.69 -5.87
CA PHE A 121 10.13 23.43 -5.97
C PHE A 121 9.31 24.65 -5.51
N SER A 122 8.18 24.90 -6.16
CA SER A 122 7.27 25.99 -5.80
C SER A 122 5.83 25.59 -6.05
N LEU A 123 4.95 25.86 -5.09
CA LEU A 123 3.50 25.64 -5.22
C LEU A 123 2.81 26.64 -6.16
N ASN A 124 3.51 27.67 -6.61
CA ASN A 124 2.96 28.71 -7.49
C ASN A 124 3.30 28.49 -8.96
N SER A 125 4.28 27.63 -9.27
CA SER A 125 4.61 27.28 -10.65
C SER A 125 3.87 26.01 -11.06
N ARG A 126 3.35 26.02 -12.29
CA ARG A 126 2.83 24.84 -13.00
C ARG A 126 3.54 24.61 -14.33
N VAL A 127 4.56 25.43 -14.60
CA VAL A 127 5.32 25.38 -15.86
C VAL A 127 6.44 24.37 -15.68
N ASP A 128 6.62 23.53 -16.70
CA ASP A 128 7.71 22.56 -16.70
C ASP A 128 9.07 23.26 -16.72
N VAL A 129 10.05 22.60 -16.11
CA VAL A 129 11.39 23.14 -15.96
C VAL A 129 12.07 23.18 -17.33
N LYS A 130 12.54 24.36 -17.73
CA LYS A 130 13.27 24.54 -18.99
C LYS A 130 14.68 23.98 -18.85
N MET A 131 14.93 22.80 -19.42
CA MET A 131 16.26 22.18 -19.49
C MET A 131 16.73 21.96 -20.93
N LYS A 132 18.03 21.67 -21.09
CA LYS A 132 18.59 21.30 -22.40
C LYS A 132 17.97 19.99 -22.87
N LYS A 133 17.79 19.82 -24.19
CA LYS A 133 17.28 18.57 -24.78
C LYS A 133 18.07 17.33 -24.37
N SER A 134 19.39 17.45 -24.20
CA SER A 134 20.27 16.37 -23.73
C SER A 134 19.88 15.88 -22.33
N PHE A 135 19.50 16.79 -21.43
CA PHE A 135 19.05 16.47 -20.08
C PHE A 135 17.77 15.61 -20.13
N HIS A 136 16.74 16.08 -20.82
CA HIS A 136 15.46 15.35 -20.95
C HIS A 136 15.65 13.96 -21.59
N THR A 137 16.55 13.86 -22.57
CA THR A 137 16.87 12.56 -23.20
C THR A 137 17.49 11.59 -22.19
N ASN A 138 18.43 12.06 -21.37
CA ASN A 138 19.08 11.24 -20.34
C ASN A 138 18.11 10.84 -19.21
N VAL A 139 17.28 11.78 -18.73
CA VAL A 139 16.26 11.52 -17.71
C VAL A 139 15.27 10.47 -18.20
N LYS A 140 14.74 10.63 -19.42
CA LYS A 140 13.78 9.68 -20.01
C LYS A 140 14.37 8.28 -20.16
N GLN A 141 15.65 8.15 -20.51
CA GLN A 141 16.34 6.86 -20.63
C GLN A 141 16.61 6.17 -19.28
N GLN A 142 16.64 6.91 -18.17
CA GLN A 142 16.98 6.39 -16.84
C GLN A 142 15.81 6.49 -15.85
N ILE A 143 14.59 6.78 -16.32
CA ILE A 143 13.49 7.18 -15.46
C ILE A 143 13.15 6.13 -14.40
N ASP A 144 13.14 4.85 -14.77
CA ASP A 144 12.87 3.74 -13.84
C ASP A 144 13.93 3.63 -12.75
N LYS A 145 15.20 3.90 -13.10
CA LYS A 145 16.30 3.87 -12.13
C LYS A 145 16.24 5.07 -11.20
N ILE A 146 15.86 6.24 -11.71
CA ILE A 146 15.65 7.46 -10.90
C ILE A 146 14.50 7.22 -9.92
N SER A 147 13.34 6.76 -10.41
CA SER A 147 12.18 6.45 -9.57
C SER A 147 12.52 5.43 -8.50
N ARG A 148 13.17 4.31 -8.87
CA ARG A 148 13.63 3.29 -7.90
C ARG A 148 14.58 3.87 -6.85
N HIS A 149 15.53 4.72 -7.27
CA HIS A 149 16.46 5.36 -6.35
C HIS A 149 15.75 6.28 -5.36
N ILE A 150 14.77 7.07 -5.82
CA ILE A 150 13.96 7.91 -4.94
C ILE A 150 13.13 7.06 -3.98
N MET A 151 12.49 5.97 -4.44
CA MET A 151 11.69 5.10 -3.56
C MET A 151 12.54 4.42 -2.48
N VAL A 152 13.72 3.91 -2.82
CA VAL A 152 14.64 3.28 -1.83
C VAL A 152 15.09 4.28 -0.76
N ASN A 153 15.21 5.56 -1.12
CA ASN A 153 15.69 6.62 -0.22
C ASN A 153 14.57 7.53 0.30
N LEU A 154 13.30 7.19 0.09
CA LEU A 154 12.12 8.04 0.37
C LEU A 154 12.09 8.55 1.81
N ASN A 155 12.40 7.69 2.77
CA ASN A 155 12.40 8.02 4.20
C ASN A 155 13.76 8.51 4.73
N THR A 156 14.80 8.51 3.88
CA THR A 156 16.16 8.91 4.26
C THR A 156 16.54 10.30 3.73
N TYR A 157 15.97 10.70 2.59
CA TYR A 157 16.18 12.02 2.03
C TYR A 157 15.25 13.05 2.66
N ASP A 158 15.77 14.26 2.85
CA ASP A 158 14.98 15.42 3.26
C ASP A 158 13.93 15.79 2.20
N LEU A 159 12.85 16.46 2.62
CA LEU A 159 11.74 16.81 1.74
C LEU A 159 12.17 17.66 0.55
N ASN A 160 13.10 18.60 0.75
CA ASN A 160 13.64 19.47 -0.28
C ASN A 160 14.30 18.68 -1.42
N THR A 161 15.11 17.68 -1.08
CA THR A 161 15.77 16.78 -2.04
C THR A 161 14.77 16.01 -2.88
N ILE A 162 13.75 15.43 -2.24
CA ILE A 162 12.73 14.62 -2.92
C ILE A 162 11.88 15.50 -3.83
N CYS A 163 11.27 16.56 -3.28
CA CYS A 163 10.39 17.45 -4.03
C CYS A 163 11.12 18.15 -5.16
N SER A 164 12.34 18.64 -4.95
CA SER A 164 13.11 19.30 -6.03
C SER A 164 13.43 18.31 -7.15
N THR A 165 13.81 17.08 -6.82
CA THR A 165 14.10 16.06 -7.85
C THR A 165 12.85 15.66 -8.62
N LEU A 166 11.77 15.31 -7.92
CA LEU A 166 10.51 14.90 -8.56
C LEU A 166 9.92 16.02 -9.41
N ASN A 167 9.98 17.26 -8.93
CA ASN A 167 9.54 18.41 -9.70
C ASN A 167 10.37 18.61 -10.96
N LEU A 168 11.69 18.43 -10.88
CA LEU A 168 12.58 18.59 -12.02
C LEU A 168 12.31 17.56 -13.13
N ILE A 169 12.04 16.30 -12.78
CA ILE A 169 11.79 15.22 -13.75
C ILE A 169 10.30 15.08 -14.13
N SER A 170 9.41 15.81 -13.48
CA SER A 170 7.95 15.68 -13.64
C SER A 170 7.47 15.83 -15.09
N GLY A 171 8.11 16.69 -15.89
CA GLY A 171 7.78 16.88 -17.31
C GLY A 171 8.17 15.70 -18.21
N ASP A 172 9.11 14.86 -17.75
CA ASP A 172 9.58 13.67 -18.47
C ASP A 172 8.83 12.39 -18.06
N LEU A 173 8.02 12.45 -17.00
CA LEU A 173 7.18 11.35 -16.51
C LEU A 173 5.81 11.34 -17.18
N GLU A 174 5.44 10.20 -17.75
CA GLU A 174 4.08 9.97 -18.22
C GLU A 174 3.08 9.92 -17.06
N TYR A 175 1.83 10.27 -17.33
CA TYR A 175 0.78 10.35 -16.30
C TYR A 175 0.60 9.02 -15.54
N GLN A 176 0.63 7.88 -16.23
CA GLN A 176 0.51 6.57 -15.60
C GLN A 176 1.71 6.28 -14.68
N HIS A 177 2.93 6.65 -15.09
CA HIS A 177 4.11 6.53 -14.23
C HIS A 177 4.01 7.43 -12.99
N LYS A 178 3.42 8.62 -13.10
CA LYS A 178 3.14 9.47 -11.93
C LYS A 178 2.14 8.83 -10.97
N LEU A 179 1.07 8.21 -11.48
CA LEU A 179 0.11 7.50 -10.63
C LEU A 179 0.75 6.33 -9.88
N VAL A 180 1.53 5.49 -10.56
CA VAL A 180 2.25 4.38 -9.92
C VAL A 180 3.25 4.89 -8.88
N THR A 181 4.02 5.94 -9.22
CA THR A 181 4.96 6.55 -8.27
C THR A 181 4.25 7.12 -7.05
N ALA A 182 3.10 7.78 -7.23
CA ALA A 182 2.30 8.31 -6.12
C ALA A 182 1.73 7.19 -5.22
N HIS A 183 1.23 6.11 -5.83
CA HIS A 183 0.82 4.92 -5.11
C HIS A 183 1.97 4.34 -4.27
N ASP A 184 3.16 4.20 -4.85
CA ASP A 184 4.32 3.67 -4.12
C ASP A 184 4.76 4.61 -2.98
N ILE A 185 4.73 5.94 -3.19
CA ILE A 185 4.97 6.92 -2.12
C ILE A 185 4.03 6.66 -0.94
N ILE A 186 2.72 6.49 -1.21
CA ILE A 186 1.74 6.21 -0.15
C ILE A 186 2.08 4.92 0.61
N LEU A 187 2.56 3.88 -0.08
CA LEU A 187 2.83 2.57 0.51
C LEU A 187 4.16 2.43 1.26
N PHE A 188 5.10 3.34 1.04
CA PHE A 188 6.47 3.24 1.54
C PHE A 188 6.88 4.40 2.43
N ILE A 189 6.11 5.49 2.50
CA ILE A 189 6.48 6.63 3.33
C ILE A 189 6.22 6.36 4.81
N ASP A 190 7.17 6.72 5.67
CA ASP A 190 7.02 6.53 7.13
C ASP A 190 6.19 7.65 7.78
N ASP A 191 6.12 8.82 7.15
CA ASP A 191 5.42 10.00 7.64
C ASP A 191 4.46 10.53 6.57
N PHE A 192 3.15 10.34 6.81
CA PHE A 192 2.10 10.74 5.88
C PHE A 192 1.99 12.26 5.70
N SER A 193 2.46 13.08 6.66
CA SER A 193 2.40 14.54 6.53
C SER A 193 3.29 15.06 5.39
N ARG A 194 4.25 14.25 4.91
CA ARG A 194 5.09 14.57 3.73
C ARG A 194 4.38 14.32 2.39
N ILE A 195 3.35 13.46 2.35
CA ILE A 195 2.65 13.06 1.12
C ILE A 195 2.18 14.28 0.30
N PRO A 196 1.48 15.28 0.87
CA PRO A 196 0.96 16.39 0.09
C PRO A 196 2.03 17.13 -0.71
N PHE A 197 3.20 17.35 -0.12
CA PHE A 197 4.30 18.07 -0.76
C PHE A 197 4.99 17.24 -1.84
N ILE A 198 5.22 15.95 -1.58
CA ILE A 198 5.89 15.04 -2.52
C ILE A 198 5.00 14.83 -3.76
N ILE A 199 3.70 14.59 -3.58
CA ILE A 199 2.78 14.41 -4.70
C ILE A 199 2.59 15.74 -5.46
N SER A 200 2.52 16.88 -4.77
CA SER A 200 2.54 18.21 -5.42
C SER A 200 3.74 18.40 -6.33
N ALA A 201 4.93 17.98 -5.88
CA ALA A 201 6.13 18.03 -6.68
C ALA A 201 6.10 17.07 -7.89
N LEU A 202 5.71 15.82 -7.68
CA LEU A 202 5.61 14.79 -8.71
C LEU A 202 4.71 15.18 -9.88
N PHE A 203 3.57 15.83 -9.57
CA PHE A 203 2.63 16.33 -10.56
C PHE A 203 2.93 17.76 -11.01
N ASN A 204 3.98 18.42 -10.50
CA ASN A 204 4.29 19.83 -10.77
C ASN A 204 3.08 20.76 -10.52
N ASN A 205 2.30 20.47 -9.48
CA ASN A 205 1.02 21.13 -9.18
C ASN A 205 0.00 21.12 -10.33
N GLN A 206 0.17 20.24 -11.32
CA GLN A 206 -0.80 20.00 -12.38
C GLN A 206 -1.86 19.02 -11.83
N GLY A 207 -3.13 19.24 -12.21
CA GLY A 207 -4.23 18.43 -11.69
C GLY A 207 -4.04 16.93 -11.92
N ILE A 208 -4.55 16.12 -11.00
CA ILE A 208 -4.67 14.66 -11.15
C ILE A 208 -6.00 14.40 -11.88
N ARG A 209 -6.05 13.44 -12.83
CA ARG A 209 -7.29 13.12 -13.55
C ARG A 209 -8.24 12.32 -12.65
N ASN A 210 -9.53 12.35 -12.96
CA ASN A 210 -10.56 11.61 -12.21
C ASN A 210 -10.71 10.17 -12.72
N ASP A 211 -9.59 9.44 -12.83
CA ASP A 211 -9.60 7.99 -12.99
C ASP A 211 -9.60 7.30 -11.61
N VAL A 212 -9.82 5.98 -11.55
CA VAL A 212 -10.00 5.24 -10.28
C VAL A 212 -8.87 5.48 -9.28
N LEU A 213 -7.62 5.37 -9.74
CA LEU A 213 -6.44 5.57 -8.89
C LEU A 213 -6.19 7.07 -8.63
N GLY A 214 -6.40 7.93 -9.62
CA GLY A 214 -6.30 9.38 -9.49
C GLY A 214 -7.27 9.95 -8.47
N GLU A 215 -8.54 9.51 -8.47
CA GLU A 215 -9.52 9.86 -7.44
C GLU A 215 -9.04 9.38 -6.07
N THR A 216 -8.57 8.14 -5.96
CA THR A 216 -8.08 7.59 -4.69
C THR A 216 -6.93 8.43 -4.10
N ILE A 217 -5.97 8.82 -4.93
CA ILE A 217 -4.86 9.69 -4.52
C ILE A 217 -5.37 11.07 -4.08
N LYS A 218 -6.34 11.64 -4.78
CA LYS A 218 -6.96 12.93 -4.39
C LYS A 218 -7.63 12.85 -3.03
N GLU A 219 -8.33 11.77 -2.72
CA GLU A 219 -9.03 11.60 -1.44
C GLU A 219 -8.03 11.47 -0.28
N ILE A 220 -6.97 10.67 -0.46
CA ILE A 220 -5.88 10.57 0.53
C ILE A 220 -5.20 11.93 0.73
N LEU A 221 -4.90 12.64 -0.37
CA LEU A 221 -4.33 13.98 -0.31
C LEU A 221 -5.20 14.96 0.45
N LEU A 222 -6.51 14.99 0.16
CA LEU A 222 -7.44 15.89 0.81
C LEU A 222 -7.53 15.60 2.30
N HIS A 223 -7.74 14.32 2.66
CA HIS A 223 -7.81 13.90 4.05
C HIS A 223 -6.54 14.29 4.81
N GLN A 224 -5.35 14.01 4.25
CA GLN A 224 -4.08 14.36 4.87
C GLN A 224 -3.91 15.87 5.02
N CYS A 225 -4.24 16.67 4.00
CA CYS A 225 -4.19 18.13 4.09
C CYS A 225 -5.10 18.69 5.18
N MET A 226 -6.29 18.10 5.37
CA MET A 226 -7.22 18.51 6.43
C MET A 226 -6.67 18.19 7.82
N VAL A 227 -6.22 16.95 8.02
CA VAL A 227 -5.62 16.50 9.29
C VAL A 227 -4.42 17.38 9.65
N ASP A 228 -3.48 17.59 8.73
CA ASP A 228 -2.29 18.39 8.98
C ASP A 228 -2.62 19.87 9.20
N SER A 229 -3.61 20.42 8.49
CA SER A 229 -4.04 21.81 8.71
C SER A 229 -4.60 22.01 10.12
N ASP A 230 -5.32 21.04 10.65
CA ASP A 230 -5.85 21.08 12.02
C ASP A 230 -4.73 20.94 13.06
N ILE A 231 -3.76 20.06 12.81
CA ILE A 231 -2.56 19.88 13.66
C ILE A 231 -1.74 21.20 13.69
N HIS A 232 -1.48 21.78 12.52
CA HIS A 232 -0.69 22.99 12.35
C HIS A 232 -1.51 24.28 12.38
N LYS A 233 -2.71 24.29 12.99
CA LYS A 233 -3.60 25.47 13.06
C LYS A 233 -2.93 26.75 13.60
N ASN A 234 -1.87 26.60 14.41
CA ASN A 234 -1.09 27.69 14.98
C ASN A 234 0.07 28.17 14.08
N HIS A 235 0.27 27.57 12.92
CA HIS A 235 1.28 27.90 11.92
C HIS A 235 0.62 28.32 10.60
N PRO A 236 0.12 29.57 10.49
CA PRO A 236 -0.67 30.02 9.34
C PRO A 236 0.04 29.87 7.99
N HIS A 237 1.36 29.97 7.97
CA HIS A 237 2.18 29.79 6.76
C HIS A 237 2.14 28.33 6.26
N ILE A 238 2.28 27.34 7.15
CA ILE A 238 2.15 25.92 6.81
C ILE A 238 0.74 25.61 6.32
N VAL A 239 -0.28 26.07 7.05
CA VAL A 239 -1.69 25.92 6.65
C VAL A 239 -1.94 26.54 5.27
N SER A 240 -1.29 27.66 4.95
CA SER A 240 -1.40 28.28 3.62
C SER A 240 -0.85 27.38 2.50
N TYR A 241 0.20 26.59 2.78
CA TYR A 241 0.73 25.63 1.82
C TYR A 241 -0.24 24.48 1.57
N TYR A 242 -0.83 23.88 2.61
CA TYR A 242 -1.86 22.86 2.45
C TYR A 242 -3.08 23.37 1.67
N ASN A 243 -3.58 24.56 2.00
CA ASN A 243 -4.67 25.20 1.25
C ASN A 243 -4.31 25.44 -0.21
N LYS A 244 -3.04 25.78 -0.49
CA LYS A 244 -2.55 25.94 -1.87
C LYS A 244 -2.52 24.61 -2.62
N ILE A 245 -2.11 23.52 -1.97
CA ILE A 245 -2.11 22.16 -2.54
C ILE A 245 -3.56 21.74 -2.86
N VAL A 246 -4.48 21.91 -1.91
CA VAL A 246 -5.93 21.68 -2.08
C VAL A 246 -6.45 22.44 -3.30
N SER A 247 -6.12 23.73 -3.42
CA SER A 247 -6.52 24.54 -4.57
C SER A 247 -5.86 24.10 -5.88
N ASN A 248 -4.59 23.69 -5.87
CA ASN A 248 -3.87 23.29 -7.07
C ASN A 248 -4.44 22.01 -7.69
N PHE A 249 -4.89 21.08 -6.86
CA PHE A 249 -5.47 19.80 -7.30
C PHE A 249 -7.00 19.79 -7.36
N GLU A 250 -7.64 20.93 -7.08
CA GLU A 250 -9.11 21.06 -7.03
C GLU A 250 -9.74 20.02 -6.09
N LEU A 251 -9.14 19.88 -4.90
CA LEU A 251 -9.60 18.93 -3.90
C LEU A 251 -10.83 19.49 -3.20
N HIS A 252 -11.94 18.77 -3.30
CA HIS A 252 -13.22 19.16 -2.70
C HIS A 252 -13.69 18.07 -1.74
N PRO A 253 -14.12 18.42 -0.52
CA PRO A 253 -14.76 17.47 0.38
C PRO A 253 -15.93 16.81 -0.34
N LYS A 254 -15.87 15.49 -0.49
CA LYS A 254 -17.05 14.70 -0.86
C LYS A 254 -17.86 14.41 0.40
N GLU A 255 -19.16 14.21 0.22
CA GLU A 255 -20.03 13.74 1.31
C GLU A 255 -19.67 12.33 1.79
N LYS A 256 -18.94 11.57 0.96
CA LYS A 256 -18.53 10.19 1.22
C LYS A 256 -17.26 10.15 2.05
N SER A 257 -17.27 9.32 3.09
CA SER A 257 -16.08 9.01 3.87
C SER A 257 -15.09 8.13 3.08
N LEU A 258 -13.82 8.08 3.51
CA LEU A 258 -12.82 7.14 2.96
C LEU A 258 -13.31 5.67 3.02
N LYS A 259 -14.14 5.35 4.01
CA LYS A 259 -14.81 4.04 4.14
C LYS A 259 -15.75 3.75 2.97
N ASP A 260 -16.58 4.73 2.62
CA ASP A 260 -17.54 4.59 1.54
C ASP A 260 -16.84 4.44 0.19
N ILE A 261 -15.66 5.05 0.03
CA ILE A 261 -14.84 4.93 -1.18
C ILE A 261 -14.37 3.48 -1.35
N CYS A 262 -13.86 2.83 -0.31
CA CYS A 262 -13.40 1.43 -0.39
C CYS A 262 -14.53 0.47 -0.80
N ALA A 263 -15.72 0.63 -0.21
CA ALA A 263 -16.88 -0.19 -0.56
C ALA A 263 -17.34 0.02 -2.02
N ASN A 264 -17.26 1.26 -2.53
CA ASN A 264 -17.65 1.58 -3.91
C ASN A 264 -16.68 1.04 -4.97
N LEU A 265 -15.45 0.64 -4.59
CA LEU A 265 -14.48 0.01 -5.49
C LEU A 265 -14.78 -1.47 -5.77
N VAL A 266 -15.74 -2.07 -5.03
CA VAL A 266 -16.21 -3.46 -5.23
C VAL A 266 -17.25 -3.52 -6.35
N VAL A 267 -16.81 -3.19 -7.56
CA VAL A 267 -17.60 -3.22 -8.81
C VAL A 267 -17.51 -4.60 -9.46
N SER A 268 -18.59 -5.08 -10.09
CA SER A 268 -18.59 -6.39 -10.75
C SER A 268 -17.69 -6.39 -11.99
N PHE A 269 -16.67 -7.25 -12.00
CA PHE A 269 -15.82 -7.53 -13.16
C PHE A 269 -15.61 -9.04 -13.28
N ASP A 270 -15.49 -9.53 -14.52
CA ASP A 270 -14.98 -10.89 -14.75
C ASP A 270 -13.48 -10.91 -14.45
N VAL A 271 -13.07 -11.79 -13.54
CA VAL A 271 -11.67 -11.88 -13.09
C VAL A 271 -10.74 -12.45 -14.16
N PHE A 272 -11.27 -13.32 -15.01
CA PHE A 272 -10.56 -13.88 -16.14
C PHE A 272 -11.23 -13.49 -17.46
N GLU A 273 -10.43 -13.02 -18.41
CA GLU A 273 -10.88 -12.69 -19.75
C GLU A 273 -9.88 -13.25 -20.76
N ASN A 274 -10.36 -13.95 -21.79
CA ASN A 274 -9.52 -14.55 -22.85
C ASN A 274 -8.38 -15.44 -22.31
N GLY A 275 -8.64 -16.18 -21.23
CA GLY A 275 -7.67 -17.10 -20.64
C GLY A 275 -6.59 -16.46 -19.76
N ALA A 276 -6.68 -15.14 -19.50
CA ALA A 276 -5.74 -14.39 -18.67
C ALA A 276 -6.45 -13.60 -17.57
N PHE A 277 -5.69 -13.09 -16.60
CA PHE A 277 -6.22 -12.23 -15.53
C PHE A 277 -6.61 -10.87 -16.12
N ASN A 278 -7.80 -10.39 -15.80
CA ASN A 278 -8.35 -9.17 -16.38
C ASN A 278 -7.60 -7.92 -15.87
N PRO A 279 -6.89 -7.16 -16.73
CA PRO A 279 -6.11 -6.00 -16.30
C PRO A 279 -6.99 -4.82 -15.85
N MET A 280 -8.29 -4.81 -16.15
CA MET A 280 -9.22 -3.76 -15.70
C MET A 280 -9.41 -3.73 -14.18
N ILE A 281 -9.00 -4.80 -13.48
CA ILE A 281 -9.07 -4.91 -12.02
C ILE A 281 -7.96 -4.11 -11.35
N PHE A 282 -6.81 -3.96 -12.00
CA PHE A 282 -5.62 -3.38 -11.38
C PHE A 282 -5.82 -1.98 -10.79
N PRO A 283 -6.49 -1.01 -11.46
CA PRO A 283 -6.73 0.30 -10.87
C PRO A 283 -7.47 0.22 -9.53
N SER A 284 -8.56 -0.56 -9.45
CA SER A 284 -9.33 -0.73 -8.21
C SER A 284 -8.57 -1.50 -7.15
N MET A 285 -7.80 -2.53 -7.54
CA MET A 285 -6.94 -3.29 -6.64
C MET A 285 -5.87 -2.41 -5.99
N TYR A 286 -5.19 -1.57 -6.76
CA TYR A 286 -4.19 -0.62 -6.25
C TYR A 286 -4.82 0.47 -5.40
N SER A 287 -6.01 0.95 -5.77
CA SER A 287 -6.76 1.91 -4.96
C SER A 287 -7.14 1.35 -3.58
N VAL A 288 -7.69 0.14 -3.54
CA VAL A 288 -8.02 -0.57 -2.29
C VAL A 288 -6.77 -0.75 -1.43
N ARG A 289 -5.66 -1.17 -2.04
CA ARG A 289 -4.38 -1.34 -1.35
C ARG A 289 -3.89 -0.03 -0.72
N ALA A 290 -3.87 1.06 -1.47
CA ALA A 290 -3.41 2.36 -1.01
C ALA A 290 -4.29 2.91 0.12
N LEU A 291 -5.62 2.83 -0.03
CA LEU A 291 -6.57 3.29 1.00
C LEU A 291 -6.44 2.50 2.29
N CYS A 292 -6.42 1.17 2.21
CA CYS A 292 -6.30 0.32 3.39
C CYS A 292 -4.93 0.48 4.07
N HIS A 293 -3.88 0.75 3.31
CA HIS A 293 -2.57 1.05 3.90
C HIS A 293 -2.59 2.40 4.65
N TYR A 294 -3.17 3.43 4.03
CA TYR A 294 -3.27 4.77 4.62
C TYR A 294 -4.14 4.79 5.88
N MET A 295 -5.24 4.03 5.88
CA MET A 295 -6.17 3.95 7.01
C MET A 295 -5.70 3.04 8.15
N ASP A 296 -4.59 2.35 8.01
CA ASP A 296 -4.07 1.29 8.89
C ASP A 296 -4.73 -0.11 8.78
N TRP A 297 -4.04 -1.11 9.33
CA TRP A 297 -4.48 -2.51 9.28
C TRP A 297 -5.65 -2.82 10.20
N ASP A 298 -5.74 -2.19 11.37
CA ASP A 298 -6.83 -2.45 12.31
C ASP A 298 -8.16 -2.01 11.69
N TYR A 299 -8.17 -0.85 11.04
CA TYR A 299 -9.28 -0.40 10.23
C TYR A 299 -9.54 -1.38 9.07
N ALA A 300 -8.53 -1.67 8.24
CA ALA A 300 -8.71 -2.48 7.04
C ALA A 300 -9.26 -3.90 7.34
N TYR A 301 -8.78 -4.51 8.42
CA TYR A 301 -9.24 -5.82 8.87
C TYR A 301 -10.68 -5.77 9.40
N ASN A 302 -10.96 -4.89 10.36
CA ASN A 302 -12.25 -4.88 11.04
C ASN A 302 -13.37 -4.27 10.18
N GLU A 303 -13.11 -3.11 9.57
CA GLU A 303 -14.14 -2.30 8.92
C GLU A 303 -14.33 -2.59 7.43
N PHE A 304 -13.37 -3.27 6.80
CA PHE A 304 -13.46 -3.59 5.37
C PHE A 304 -13.46 -5.09 5.13
N ILE A 305 -12.49 -5.84 5.65
CA ILE A 305 -12.45 -7.30 5.45
C ILE A 305 -13.61 -7.98 6.18
N CYS A 306 -13.75 -7.80 7.49
CA CYS A 306 -14.72 -8.55 8.29
C CYS A 306 -16.18 -8.14 8.03
N THR A 307 -16.44 -6.85 7.76
CA THR A 307 -17.83 -6.34 7.63
C THR A 307 -18.29 -6.21 6.18
N VAL A 308 -17.38 -6.10 5.20
CA VAL A 308 -17.74 -5.90 3.78
C VAL A 308 -17.32 -7.09 2.92
N LEU A 309 -16.02 -7.37 2.82
CA LEU A 309 -15.51 -8.33 1.83
C LEU A 309 -15.84 -9.78 2.18
N TYR A 310 -15.57 -10.21 3.41
CA TYR A 310 -15.75 -11.61 3.80
C TYR A 310 -17.22 -12.06 3.81
N PRO A 311 -18.19 -11.28 4.36
CA PRO A 311 -19.60 -11.64 4.28
C PRO A 311 -20.08 -11.76 2.82
N ARG A 312 -19.70 -10.79 1.98
CA ARG A 312 -20.04 -10.81 0.54
C ARG A 312 -19.42 -12.02 -0.15
N LEU A 313 -18.14 -12.33 0.11
CA LEU A 313 -17.47 -13.51 -0.43
C LEU A 313 -18.19 -14.81 -0.04
N ARG A 314 -18.63 -14.93 1.22
CA ARG A 314 -19.38 -16.11 1.69
C ARG A 314 -20.71 -16.29 0.98
N GLU A 315 -21.43 -15.18 0.75
CA GLU A 315 -22.75 -15.20 0.14
C GLU A 315 -22.69 -15.41 -1.37
N THR A 316 -21.84 -14.67 -2.06
CA THR A 316 -21.85 -14.60 -3.54
C THR A 316 -20.78 -15.47 -4.19
N ARG A 317 -19.75 -15.89 -3.45
CA ARG A 317 -18.53 -16.51 -3.99
C ARG A 317 -17.83 -15.65 -5.06
N ASP A 318 -18.00 -14.32 -5.00
CA ASP A 318 -17.42 -13.36 -5.94
C ASP A 318 -15.88 -13.34 -5.84
N PRO A 319 -15.16 -13.76 -6.90
CA PRO A 319 -13.70 -13.81 -6.89
C PRO A 319 -13.03 -12.45 -6.64
N LEU A 320 -13.69 -11.34 -6.99
CA LEU A 320 -13.14 -10.00 -6.75
C LEU A 320 -13.00 -9.69 -5.26
N CYS A 321 -13.91 -10.20 -4.42
CA CYS A 321 -13.79 -10.06 -2.97
C CYS A 321 -12.52 -10.76 -2.46
N ALA A 322 -12.19 -11.93 -3.01
CA ALA A 322 -10.97 -12.64 -2.68
C ALA A 322 -9.70 -11.92 -3.17
N ILE A 323 -9.74 -11.26 -4.34
CA ILE A 323 -8.64 -10.40 -4.81
C ILE A 323 -8.36 -9.32 -3.77
N TYR A 324 -9.37 -8.54 -3.40
CA TYR A 324 -9.17 -7.42 -2.48
C TYR A 324 -8.75 -7.87 -1.08
N MET A 325 -9.35 -8.92 -0.53
CA MET A 325 -8.90 -9.49 0.74
C MET A 325 -7.44 -9.92 0.68
N SER A 326 -7.03 -10.60 -0.39
CA SER A 326 -5.66 -11.08 -0.58
C SER A 326 -4.67 -9.94 -0.75
N THR A 327 -5.00 -8.93 -1.57
CA THR A 327 -4.15 -7.75 -1.80
C THR A 327 -3.89 -6.99 -0.50
N VAL A 328 -4.94 -6.74 0.29
CA VAL A 328 -4.80 -6.01 1.56
C VAL A 328 -4.02 -6.86 2.57
N ALA A 329 -4.31 -8.15 2.70
CA ALA A 329 -3.59 -9.05 3.60
C ALA A 329 -2.11 -9.24 3.22
N LEU A 330 -1.79 -9.33 1.93
CA LEU A 330 -0.40 -9.37 1.45
C LEU A 330 0.36 -8.10 1.81
N ASN A 331 -0.28 -6.94 1.62
CA ASN A 331 0.35 -5.68 1.99
C ASN A 331 0.54 -5.58 3.52
N ALA A 332 -0.43 -6.02 4.31
CA ALA A 332 -0.31 -6.07 5.76
C ALA A 332 0.80 -7.03 6.22
N MET A 333 0.90 -8.22 5.62
CA MET A 333 1.98 -9.16 5.90
C MET A 333 3.36 -8.56 5.60
N ARG A 334 3.49 -7.79 4.51
CA ARG A 334 4.73 -7.09 4.16
C ARG A 334 5.12 -6.06 5.22
N VAL A 335 4.15 -5.32 5.75
CA VAL A 335 4.39 -4.20 6.67
C VAL A 335 4.53 -4.66 8.13
N PHE A 336 3.63 -5.53 8.59
CA PHE A 336 3.50 -5.94 10.00
C PHE A 336 4.01 -7.36 10.27
N GLY A 337 4.28 -8.17 9.23
CA GLY A 337 4.66 -9.57 9.35
C GLY A 337 3.47 -10.52 9.50
N ALA A 338 3.76 -11.76 9.90
CA ALA A 338 2.77 -12.81 10.13
C ALA A 338 2.07 -12.64 11.48
N ILE A 339 1.19 -11.63 11.57
CA ILE A 339 0.32 -11.42 12.72
C ILE A 339 -0.97 -12.25 12.58
N GLU A 340 -1.57 -12.62 13.71
CA GLU A 340 -2.71 -13.55 13.77
C GLU A 340 -3.87 -13.16 12.84
N SER A 341 -4.24 -11.88 12.80
CA SER A 341 -5.34 -11.41 11.94
C SER A 341 -5.03 -11.52 10.44
N VAL A 342 -3.77 -11.36 10.03
CA VAL A 342 -3.34 -11.55 8.64
C VAL A 342 -3.38 -13.04 8.27
N GLU A 343 -2.86 -13.91 9.13
CA GLU A 343 -2.88 -15.36 8.94
C GLU A 343 -4.32 -15.88 8.86
N LEU A 344 -5.21 -15.37 9.71
CA LEU A 344 -6.62 -15.74 9.72
C LEU A 344 -7.31 -15.42 8.39
N VAL A 345 -7.01 -14.27 7.77
CA VAL A 345 -7.55 -13.93 6.44
C VAL A 345 -7.12 -14.97 5.41
N PHE A 346 -5.83 -15.36 5.40
CA PHE A 346 -5.36 -16.37 4.45
C PHE A 346 -5.95 -17.75 4.72
N GLU A 347 -6.06 -18.19 5.97
CA GLU A 347 -6.71 -19.48 6.27
C GLU A 347 -8.18 -19.48 5.86
N LYS A 348 -8.91 -18.38 6.08
CA LYS A 348 -10.29 -18.23 5.62
C LYS A 348 -10.42 -18.27 4.11
N LEU A 349 -9.48 -17.67 3.38
CA LEU A 349 -9.45 -17.76 1.91
C LEU A 349 -9.16 -19.20 1.45
N LYS A 350 -8.20 -19.89 2.08
CA LYS A 350 -7.84 -21.27 1.73
C LYS A 350 -9.02 -22.26 1.89
N GLU A 351 -10.01 -21.98 2.74
CA GLU A 351 -11.25 -22.78 2.85
C GLU A 351 -12.06 -22.82 1.55
N PHE A 352 -11.91 -21.82 0.67
CA PHE A 352 -12.62 -21.75 -0.62
C PHE A 352 -11.87 -22.44 -1.77
N MET A 353 -10.63 -22.90 -1.56
CA MET A 353 -9.83 -23.59 -2.59
C MET A 353 -10.21 -25.07 -2.71
N ASN A 354 -11.43 -25.37 -3.16
CA ASN A 354 -11.97 -26.73 -3.17
C ASN A 354 -12.45 -27.24 -4.53
N ASP A 355 -12.39 -26.40 -5.56
CA ASP A 355 -12.87 -26.70 -6.91
C ASP A 355 -12.00 -26.00 -7.98
N ALA A 356 -12.40 -26.09 -9.25
CA ALA A 356 -11.74 -25.41 -10.38
C ALA A 356 -12.43 -24.08 -10.78
N SER A 357 -13.16 -23.44 -9.85
CA SER A 357 -13.84 -22.16 -10.10
C SER A 357 -12.86 -20.98 -10.17
N ASP A 358 -13.31 -19.87 -10.75
CA ASP A 358 -12.56 -18.60 -10.78
C ASP A 358 -12.16 -18.14 -9.38
N LEU A 359 -13.00 -18.39 -8.37
CA LEU A 359 -12.69 -18.06 -7.00
C LEU A 359 -11.48 -18.88 -6.50
N SER A 360 -11.50 -20.20 -6.68
CA SER A 360 -10.40 -21.07 -6.28
C SER A 360 -9.11 -20.73 -7.01
N ILE A 361 -9.19 -20.47 -8.32
CA ILE A 361 -8.04 -20.06 -9.16
C ILE A 361 -7.48 -18.72 -8.68
N THR A 362 -8.35 -17.75 -8.37
CA THR A 362 -7.95 -16.44 -7.84
C THR A 362 -7.20 -16.59 -6.53
N ILE A 363 -7.75 -17.35 -5.59
CA ILE A 363 -7.10 -17.56 -4.28
C ILE A 363 -5.76 -18.29 -4.46
N TYR A 364 -5.69 -19.28 -5.35
CA TYR A 364 -4.42 -19.93 -5.71
C TYR A 364 -3.34 -18.93 -6.16
N LEU A 365 -3.69 -17.95 -7.01
CA LEU A 365 -2.73 -16.94 -7.50
C LEU A 365 -2.08 -16.12 -6.38
N PHE A 366 -2.79 -15.92 -5.27
CA PHE A 366 -2.26 -15.23 -4.10
C PHE A 366 -1.56 -16.20 -3.13
N ILE A 367 -2.18 -17.33 -2.80
CA ILE A 367 -1.64 -18.30 -1.84
C ILE A 367 -0.31 -18.88 -2.32
N LYS A 368 -0.10 -19.09 -3.63
CA LYS A 368 1.18 -19.60 -4.14
C LYS A 368 2.39 -18.70 -3.84
N GLN A 369 2.15 -17.42 -3.55
CA GLN A 369 3.21 -16.45 -3.21
C GLN A 369 3.61 -16.52 -1.72
N ILE A 370 2.80 -17.20 -0.89
CA ILE A 370 2.95 -17.24 0.57
C ILE A 370 3.21 -18.68 1.05
N ASP A 371 2.44 -19.61 0.48
CA ASP A 371 2.47 -21.04 0.76
C ASP A 371 2.47 -21.82 -0.57
N PRO A 372 3.63 -21.84 -1.27
CA PRO A 372 3.75 -22.50 -2.57
C PRO A 372 3.45 -23.99 -2.51
N GLN A 373 3.76 -24.64 -1.38
CA GLN A 373 3.56 -26.08 -1.21
C GLN A 373 2.07 -26.43 -1.25
N ARG A 374 1.25 -25.77 -0.44
CA ARG A 374 -0.20 -26.01 -0.43
C ARG A 374 -0.84 -25.62 -1.76
N ALA A 375 -0.39 -24.52 -2.36
CA ALA A 375 -0.90 -24.07 -3.66
C ALA A 375 -0.62 -25.08 -4.78
N ASN A 376 0.58 -25.68 -4.79
CA ASN A 376 0.95 -26.69 -5.78
C ASN A 376 0.13 -27.97 -5.64
N VAL A 377 -0.12 -28.45 -4.40
CA VAL A 377 -0.98 -29.60 -4.15
C VAL A 377 -2.39 -29.38 -4.70
N TRP A 378 -2.96 -28.19 -4.47
CA TRP A 378 -4.25 -27.85 -5.06
C TRP A 378 -4.19 -27.82 -6.59
N TYR A 379 -3.20 -27.15 -7.18
CA TYR A 379 -3.07 -27.02 -8.64
C TYR A 379 -2.95 -28.38 -9.33
N GLU A 380 -2.11 -29.28 -8.82
CA GLU A 380 -1.95 -30.64 -9.36
C GLU A 380 -3.27 -31.42 -9.33
N SER A 381 -4.09 -31.22 -8.29
CA SER A 381 -5.39 -31.89 -8.17
C SER A 381 -6.49 -31.33 -9.08
N GLN A 382 -6.35 -30.07 -9.55
CA GLN A 382 -7.39 -29.37 -10.32
C GLN A 382 -6.99 -29.05 -11.76
N VAL A 383 -5.72 -29.15 -12.15
CA VAL A 383 -5.22 -28.65 -13.45
C VAL A 383 -5.99 -29.19 -14.65
N GLU A 384 -6.39 -30.46 -14.64
CA GLU A 384 -7.17 -31.09 -15.72
C GLU A 384 -8.61 -30.55 -15.84
N ARG A 385 -9.09 -29.85 -14.80
CA ARG A 385 -10.43 -29.27 -14.73
C ARG A 385 -10.44 -27.77 -15.05
N ILE A 386 -9.27 -27.12 -15.06
CA ILE A 386 -9.11 -25.70 -15.41
C ILE A 386 -8.96 -25.61 -16.93
N ASN A 387 -10.07 -25.31 -17.63
CA ASN A 387 -10.11 -25.36 -19.10
C ASN A 387 -10.19 -23.97 -19.75
N HIS A 388 -10.47 -22.92 -18.98
CA HIS A 388 -10.74 -21.57 -19.47
C HIS A 388 -9.65 -20.55 -19.13
N VAL A 389 -8.59 -20.97 -18.42
CA VAL A 389 -7.43 -20.14 -18.08
C VAL A 389 -6.15 -20.87 -18.50
N ASP A 390 -5.19 -20.15 -19.06
CA ASP A 390 -3.93 -20.75 -19.49
C ASP A 390 -3.12 -21.23 -18.28
N GLY A 391 -2.76 -22.52 -18.28
CA GLY A 391 -2.09 -23.16 -17.15
C GLY A 391 -0.64 -22.71 -16.93
N GLU A 392 0.08 -22.36 -18.00
CA GLU A 392 1.45 -21.85 -17.93
C GLU A 392 1.44 -20.41 -17.41
N TYR A 393 0.51 -19.60 -17.90
CA TYR A 393 0.21 -18.27 -17.38
C TYR A 393 -0.11 -18.31 -15.88
N LEU A 394 -1.00 -19.21 -15.45
CA LEU A 394 -1.35 -19.37 -14.03
C LEU A 394 -0.16 -19.74 -13.14
N LYS A 395 0.81 -20.51 -13.63
CA LYS A 395 2.03 -20.82 -12.88
C LYS A 395 2.94 -19.60 -12.76
N ASN A 396 3.13 -18.89 -13.86
CA ASN A 396 4.12 -17.82 -13.96
C ASN A 396 3.64 -16.44 -13.45
N LEU A 397 2.33 -16.19 -13.39
CA LEU A 397 1.78 -14.90 -12.98
C LEU A 397 2.05 -14.61 -11.49
N LEU A 398 2.66 -13.48 -11.17
CA LEU A 398 2.77 -12.97 -9.79
C LEU A 398 1.92 -11.70 -9.67
N LEU A 399 1.05 -11.65 -8.66
CA LEU A 399 0.19 -10.51 -8.37
C LEU A 399 0.74 -9.80 -7.12
N TYR A 400 1.34 -8.62 -7.34
CA TYR A 400 2.05 -7.85 -6.31
C TYR A 400 1.19 -6.82 -5.59
#